data_AF-A0A1Q7KF58-F1
#
_entry.id   AF-A0A1Q7KF58-F1
#
_cell.length_a   1.000
_cell.length_b   1.000
_cell.length_c   1.000
_cell.angle_alpha   90.00
_cell.angle_beta   90.00
_cell.angle_gamma   90.00
#
_symmetry.space_group_name_H-M   'P 1'
#
loop_
_entity.id
_entity.type
_entity.pdbx_description
1 polymer ?
#
loop_
_entity_poly.entity_id
_entity_poly.type
_entity_poly.pdbx_seq_one_letter_code
_entity_poly.pdbx_strand_id
1 'polypeptide(L)' 'MTEGGGKQRINGETIAGMALVFLAILFIWAGTMNPVWATLVPADYLILAIGVGFMIIGVMAIRRANRPRSERASYY' A
#
# COMPACT_ATOMS: atom_id res chain seq x y z
N MET A 1 24.64 7.70 -23.77
CA MET A 1 23.36 7.02 -23.47
C MET A 1 23.45 6.43 -22.07
N THR A 2 23.24 7.24 -21.05
CA THR A 2 23.43 6.84 -19.65
C THR A 2 22.44 7.62 -18.83
N GLU A 3 21.40 6.93 -18.38
CA GLU A 3 20.87 7.08 -17.02
C GLU A 3 19.81 6.00 -16.84
N GLY A 4 20.19 4.99 -16.07
CA GLY A 4 19.29 3.95 -15.62
C GLY A 4 18.21 4.60 -14.77
N GLY A 5 17.06 4.86 -15.41
CA GLY A 5 15.82 5.15 -14.72
C GLY A 5 15.50 3.96 -13.81
N GLY A 6 15.89 4.08 -12.54
CA GLY A 6 15.55 3.16 -11.49
C GLY A 6 14.03 3.09 -11.42
N LYS A 7 13.44 2.14 -12.15
CA LYS A 7 12.06 1.74 -12.00
C LYS A 7 11.97 1.17 -10.59
N GLN A 8 11.74 2.03 -9.60
CA GLN A 8 11.19 1.64 -8.32
C GLN A 8 9.98 0.78 -8.69
N ARG A 9 10.11 -0.54 -8.57
CA ARG A 9 9.02 -1.48 -8.79
C ARG A 9 8.01 -1.16 -7.69
N ILE A 10 7.11 -0.22 -7.96
CA ILE A 10 5.97 0.02 -7.11
C ILE A 10 5.20 -1.30 -7.15
N ASN A 11 5.28 -2.04 -6.04
CA ASN A 11 4.71 -3.36 -5.94
C ASN A 11 3.18 -3.20 -5.99
N GLY A 12 2.48 -4.07 -6.73
CA GLY A 12 1.03 -3.96 -6.93
C GLY A 12 0.24 -3.94 -5.63
N GLU A 13 0.78 -4.60 -4.60
CA GLU A 13 0.27 -4.62 -3.22
C GLU A 13 0.28 -3.23 -2.57
N THR A 14 1.33 -2.44 -2.81
CA THR A 14 1.43 -1.07 -2.31
C THR A 14 0.41 -0.17 -2.98
N ILE A 15 0.20 -0.32 -4.30
CA ILE A 15 -0.81 0.45 -5.06
C ILE A 15 -2.22 0.08 -4.60
N ALA A 16 -2.50 -1.22 -4.43
CA ALA A 16 -3.78 -1.70 -3.91
C ALA A 16 -4.03 -1.17 -2.49
N GLY A 17 -3.02 -1.20 -1.62
CA GLY A 17 -3.09 -0.61 -0.29
C GLY A 17 -3.42 0.89 -0.31
N MET A 18 -2.72 1.67 -1.14
CA MET A 18 -2.99 3.09 -1.31
C MET A 18 -4.41 3.36 -1.82
N ALA A 19 -4.88 2.58 -2.81
CA ALA A 19 -6.23 2.71 -3.36
C ALA A 19 -7.31 2.41 -2.31
N LEU A 20 -7.13 1.35 -1.50
CA LEU A 20 -8.06 1.01 -0.42
C LEU A 20 -8.09 2.05 0.69
N VAL A 21 -6.93 2.59 1.08
CA VAL A 21 -6.87 3.68 2.08
C VAL A 21 -7.58 4.93 1.54
N PHE A 22 -7.30 5.30 0.28
CA PHE A 22 -7.94 6.46 -0.35
C PHE A 22 -9.47 6.28 -0.44
N LEU A 23 -9.93 5.10 -0.86
CA LEU A 23 -11.35 4.77 -0.94
C LEU A 23 -12.04 4.83 0.44
N ALA A 24 -11.40 4.29 1.48
CA ALA A 24 -11.94 4.31 2.84
C ALA A 24 -12.09 5.75 3.36
N ILE A 25 -11.13 6.64 3.08
CA ILE A 25 -11.22 8.06 3.45
C ILE A 25 -12.42 8.72 2.76
N LEU A 26 -12.67 8.41 1.48
CA LEU A 26 -13.83 8.93 0.76
C LEU A 26 -15.16 8.47 1.37
N PHE A 27 -15.27 7.20 1.79
CA PHE A 27 -16.48 6.71 2.44
C PHE A 27 -16.69 7.29 3.83
N ILE A 28 -15.62 7.43 4.62
CA ILE A 28 -15.69 8.13 5.92
C ILE A 28 -16.17 9.56 5.73
N TRP A 29 -15.66 10.27 4.72
CA TRP A 29 -16.11 11.62 4.39
C TRP A 29 -17.58 11.64 3.94
N ALA A 30 -18.00 10.69 3.11
CA ALA A 30 -19.40 10.53 2.71
C ALA A 30 -20.34 10.28 3.91
N GLY A 31 -19.87 9.54 4.92
CA GLY A 31 -20.58 9.32 6.18
C GLY A 31 -20.85 10.60 6.97
N THR A 32 -20.00 11.63 6.83
CA THR A 32 -20.24 12.94 7.46
C THR A 32 -21.31 13.77 6.75
N MET A 33 -21.55 13.50 5.47
CA MET A 33 -22.50 14.25 4.64
C MET A 33 -23.93 13.68 4.71
N ASN A 34 -24.09 12.39 5.03
CA ASN A 34 -25.39 11.74 5.04
C ASN A 34 -25.49 10.64 6.12
N PRO A 35 -26.53 10.67 6.98
CA PRO A 35 -26.69 9.72 8.08
C PRO A 35 -26.87 8.25 7.62
N VAL A 36 -27.39 8.00 6.42
CA VAL A 36 -27.45 6.64 5.85
C VAL A 36 -26.04 6.08 5.68
N TRP A 37 -25.13 6.91 5.16
CA TRP A 37 -23.71 6.56 4.99
C TRP A 37 -22.97 6.51 6.33
N ALA A 38 -23.37 7.30 7.33
CA ALA A 38 -22.81 7.25 8.68
C ALA A 38 -22.91 5.85 9.31
N THR A 39 -23.96 5.10 8.98
CA THR A 39 -24.16 3.71 9.44
C THR A 39 -23.09 2.76 8.92
N LEU A 40 -22.48 3.08 7.77
CA LEU A 40 -21.44 2.28 7.11
C LEU A 40 -20.02 2.67 7.54
N VAL A 41 -19.85 3.81 8.21
CA VAL A 41 -18.54 4.30 8.70
C VAL A 41 -17.76 3.26 9.51
N PRO A 42 -18.37 2.43 10.39
CA PRO A 42 -17.65 1.34 11.05
C PRO A 42 -17.02 0.34 10.09
N ALA A 43 -17.69 0.01 8.98
CA ALA A 43 -17.16 -0.85 7.92
C ALA A 43 -16.06 -0.14 7.13
N ASP A 44 -16.14 1.17 6.93
CA ASP A 44 -15.11 1.95 6.26
C ASP A 44 -13.78 1.94 7.03
N TYR A 45 -13.84 1.94 8.37
CA TYR A 45 -12.64 1.74 9.21
C TYR A 45 -12.02 0.35 9.04
N LEU A 46 -12.81 -0.70 8.75
CA LEU A 46 -12.26 -2.02 8.42
C LEU A 46 -11.55 -2.00 7.06
N ILE A 47 -12.14 -1.34 6.06
CA ILE A 47 -11.51 -1.17 4.74
C ILE A 47 -10.20 -0.39 4.89
N LEU A 48 -10.19 0.67 5.70
CA LEU A 48 -8.99 1.45 6.02
C LEU A 48 -7.90 0.56 6.65
N ALA A 49 -8.25 -0.25 7.65
CA ALA A 49 -7.32 -1.16 8.33
C ALA A 49 -6.72 -2.19 7.35
N ILE A 50 -7.54 -2.75 6.46
CA ILE A 50 -7.07 -3.67 5.40
C ILE A 50 -6.12 -2.96 4.44
N GLY A 51 -6.47 -1.74 3.99
CA GLY A 51 -5.62 -0.93 3.11
C GLY A 51 -4.26 -0.62 3.72
N VAL A 52 -4.23 -0.24 5.01
CA VAL A 52 -2.97 -0.04 5.76
C VAL A 52 -2.17 -1.33 5.85
N GLY A 53 -2.82 -2.48 6.09
CA GLY A 53 -2.17 -3.79 6.09
C GLY A 53 -1.46 -4.10 4.78
N PHE A 54 -2.14 -3.92 3.64
CA PHE A 54 -1.53 -4.09 2.31
C PHE A 54 -0.36 -3.14 2.07
N MET A 55 -0.47 -1.88 2.54
CA MET A 55 0.62 -0.91 2.44
C MET A 55 1.85 -1.36 3.23
N ILE A 56 1.68 -1.88 4.46
CA ILE A 56 2.76 -2.40 5.30
C ILE A 56 3.44 -3.60 4.63
N ILE A 57 2.65 -4.56 4.12
CA ILE A 57 3.18 -5.75 3.42
C ILE A 57 3.98 -5.32 2.18
N GLY A 58 3.43 -4.42 1.37
CA GLY A 58 4.10 -3.89 0.18
C GLY A 58 5.43 -3.21 0.51
N VAL A 59 5.48 -2.40 1.57
CA VAL A 59 6.72 -1.76 2.04
C VAL A 59 7.71 -2.78 2.60
N MET A 60 7.26 -3.79 3.35
CA MET A 60 8.11 -4.86 3.86
C MET A 60 8.71 -5.71 2.73
N ALA A 61 7.94 -6.01 1.69
CA ALA A 61 8.40 -6.74 0.51
C ALA A 61 9.50 -5.97 -0.23
N ILE A 62 9.32 -4.67 -0.43
CA ILE A 62 10.34 -3.79 -1.04
C ILE A 62 11.61 -3.74 -0.17
N ARG A 63 11.47 -3.60 1.15
CA ARG A 63 12.62 -3.59 2.08
C ARG A 63 13.38 -4.92 2.07
N ARG A 64 12.70 -6.07 1.96
CA ARG A 64 13.34 -7.39 1.83
C ARG A 64 14.01 -7.58 0.48
N ALA A 65 13.41 -7.11 -0.61
CA ALA A 65 14.01 -7.16 -1.93
C ALA A 65 15.28 -6.28 -2.04
N ASN A 66 15.33 -5.17 -1.30
CA ASN A 66 16.50 -4.29 -1.21
C ASN A 66 17.58 -4.77 -0.24
N ARG A 67 17.40 -5.86 0.52
CA ARG A 67 18.53 -6.49 1.23
C ARG A 67 19.41 -7.16 0.15
N PRO A 68 20.62 -6.63 -0.10
CA PRO A 68 21.41 -7.10 -1.22
C PRO A 68 21.74 -8.57 -1.01
N ARG A 69 21.54 -9.33 -2.08
CA ARG A 69 22.09 -10.67 -2.29
C ARG A 69 23.61 -10.60 -2.49
N SER A 70 24.31 -9.77 -1.72
CA SER A 70 25.75 -9.54 -1.78
C SER A 70 26.57 -10.74 -1.30
N GLU A 71 25.92 -11.81 -0.86
CA GLU A 71 26.59 -12.98 -0.28
C GLU A 71 26.69 -14.20 -1.23
N ARG A 72 26.24 -14.07 -2.50
CA ARG A 72 26.34 -15.15 -3.50
C ARG A 72 27.17 -14.84 -4.75
N ALA A 73 27.90 -13.72 -4.78
CA ALA A 73 28.75 -13.36 -5.92
C ALA A 73 30.26 -13.39 -5.60
N SER A 74 30.66 -13.86 -4.42
CA SER A 74 32.08 -13.91 -4.00
C SER A 74 32.69 -15.32 -4.03
N TYR A 75 31.98 -16.31 -4.59
CA TYR A 75 32.39 -17.72 -4.54
C TYR A 75 32.45 -18.45 -5.89
N TYR A 76 32.42 -17.73 -7.01
CA TYR A 76 32.71 -18.30 -8.34
C TYR A 76 33.55 -17.33 -9.17
#